data_AF-A0A959PUP6-F1
#
_entry.id   AF-A0A959PUP6-F1
#
_cell.length_a   1.000
_cell.length_b   1.000
_cell.length_c   1.000
_cell.angle_alpha   90.00
_cell.angle_beta   90.00
_cell.angle_gamma   90.00
#
_symmetry.space_group_name_H-M   'P 1'
#
loop_
_entity.id
_entity.type
_entity.pdbx_description
1 polymer ?
#
loop_
_entity_poly.entity_id
_entity_poly.type
_entity_poly.pdbx_seq_one_letter_code
_entity_poly.pdbx_strand_id
1 'polypeptide(L)'
;MSIEELNRKHYFKTDMYYRVGYGLSSRLLAYRNGIIYLQVVIGRKWSKDYHATTLELAHCWKAEHEELKDALGCKIFIIDGQKYPYKQDLLKLKINVSYDARMGMLFASNVLN
;
A
#
# COMPACT_ATOMS: atom_id res chain seq x y z
N MET A 1 14.52 -13.38 -0.97
CA MET A 1 13.24 -12.87 -0.44
C MET A 1 12.26 -12.74 -1.60
N SER A 2 11.20 -13.55 -1.62
CA SER A 2 10.17 -13.40 -2.66
C SER A 2 9.15 -12.34 -2.25
N ILE A 3 8.89 -11.38 -3.13
CA ILE A 3 7.83 -10.37 -2.96
C ILE A 3 6.46 -11.06 -2.85
N GLU A 4 6.28 -12.21 -3.49
CA GLU A 4 5.04 -12.98 -3.47
C GLU A 4 4.77 -13.59 -2.08
N GLU A 5 5.82 -14.09 -1.43
CA GLU A 5 5.73 -14.62 -0.07
C GLU A 5 5.37 -13.53 0.95
N LEU A 6 6.00 -12.36 0.85
CA LEU A 6 5.68 -11.20 1.70
C LEU A 6 4.25 -10.72 1.51
N ASN A 7 3.80 -10.61 0.25
CA ASN A 7 2.42 -10.26 -0.05
C ASN A 7 1.43 -11.29 0.50
N ARG A 8 1.73 -12.58 0.38
CA ARG A 8 0.89 -13.65 0.94
C ARG A 8 0.83 -13.57 2.46
N LYS A 9 1.97 -13.37 3.13
CA LYS A 9 2.07 -13.20 4.59
C LYS A 9 1.27 -11.98 5.06
N HIS A 10 1.42 -10.84 4.39
CA HIS A 10 0.67 -9.62 4.71
C HIS A 10 -0.84 -9.80 4.51
N TYR A 11 -1.23 -10.49 3.44
CA TYR A 11 -2.65 -10.73 3.14
C TYR A 11 -3.36 -11.46 4.28
N PHE A 12 -2.77 -12.57 4.77
CA PHE A 12 -3.37 -13.37 5.82
C PHE A 12 -3.35 -12.69 7.20
N LYS A 13 -2.31 -11.92 7.50
CA LYS A 13 -2.18 -11.27 8.82
C LYS A 13 -3.01 -10.00 8.94
N THR A 14 -3.05 -9.17 7.90
CA THR A 14 -3.47 -7.77 8.05
C THR A 14 -4.35 -7.28 6.91
N ASP A 15 -3.98 -7.48 5.65
CA ASP A 15 -4.73 -6.93 4.51
C ASP A 15 -6.17 -7.46 4.47
N MET A 16 -6.43 -8.68 4.95
CA MET A 16 -7.78 -9.25 5.04
C MET A 16 -8.71 -8.38 5.90
N TYR A 17 -8.25 -7.89 7.05
CA TYR A 17 -9.04 -7.03 7.93
C TYR A 17 -9.33 -5.68 7.26
N TYR A 18 -8.32 -5.06 6.65
CA TYR A 18 -8.48 -3.82 5.90
C TYR A 18 -9.43 -3.98 4.71
N ARG A 19 -9.33 -5.08 3.97
CA ARG A 19 -10.12 -5.33 2.77
C ARG A 19 -11.59 -5.58 3.09
N VAL A 20 -11.88 -6.44 4.06
CA VAL A 20 -13.26 -6.80 4.43
C VAL A 20 -13.93 -5.70 5.24
N GLY A 21 -13.22 -5.20 6.26
CA GLY A 21 -13.74 -4.19 7.18
C GLY A 21 -13.86 -2.81 6.54
N TYR A 22 -12.82 -2.40 5.82
CA TYR A 22 -12.64 -1.00 5.42
C TYR A 22 -12.55 -0.80 3.90
N GLY A 23 -12.60 -1.87 3.10
CA GLY A 23 -12.50 -1.76 1.65
C GLY A 23 -11.16 -1.23 1.15
N LEU A 24 -10.11 -1.35 1.96
CA LEU A 24 -8.75 -0.92 1.61
C LEU A 24 -7.89 -2.16 1.35
N SER A 25 -7.08 -2.14 0.30
CA SER A 25 -6.11 -3.22 0.08
C SER A 25 -4.77 -2.67 -0.39
N SER A 26 -3.72 -3.38 -0.03
CA SER A 26 -2.34 -3.00 -0.33
C SER A 26 -1.52 -4.20 -0.82
N ARG A 27 -0.55 -3.92 -1.67
CA ARG A 27 0.36 -4.91 -2.24
C ARG A 27 1.76 -4.32 -2.39
N LEU A 28 2.77 -5.05 -1.92
CA LEU A 28 4.16 -4.76 -2.19
C LEU A 28 4.49 -5.03 -3.66
N LEU A 29 4.94 -3.99 -4.36
CA LEU A 29 5.43 -4.05 -5.73
C LEU A 29 6.92 -4.32 -5.79
N ALA A 30 7.70 -3.67 -4.92
CA ALA A 30 9.14 -3.78 -4.86
C ALA A 30 9.69 -3.29 -3.51
N TYR A 31 10.87 -3.78 -3.15
CA TYR A 31 11.69 -3.21 -2.09
C TYR A 31 13.12 -3.07 -2.61
N ARG A 32 13.61 -1.84 -2.74
CA ARG A 32 14.95 -1.55 -3.28
C ARG A 32 15.49 -0.25 -2.72
N ASN A 33 16.80 -0.24 -2.43
CA ASN A 33 17.52 0.92 -1.87
C ASN A 33 16.86 1.49 -0.60
N GLY A 34 16.35 0.61 0.28
CA GLY A 34 15.64 1.03 1.50
C GLY A 34 14.28 1.68 1.27
N ILE A 35 13.74 1.66 0.04
CA ILE A 35 12.43 2.23 -0.27
C ILE A 35 11.42 1.11 -0.56
N ILE A 36 10.30 1.15 0.17
CA ILE A 36 9.14 0.28 -0.04
C ILE A 36 8.29 0.87 -1.19
N TYR A 37 7.86 0.04 -2.13
CA TYR A 37 6.95 0.44 -3.21
C TYR A 37 5.64 -0.32 -3.05
N LEU A 38 4.56 0.38 -2.73
CA LEU A 38 3.23 -0.21 -2.50
C LEU A 38 2.24 0.23 -3.55
N GLN A 39 1.40 -0.70 -4.01
CA GLN A 39 0.14 -0.40 -4.69
C GLN A 39 -0.97 -0.46 -3.66
N VAL A 40 -1.85 0.54 -3.68
CA VAL A 40 -2.99 0.64 -2.77
C VAL A 40 -4.25 0.84 -3.58
N VAL A 41 -5.28 0.06 -3.26
CA VAL A 41 -6.61 0.19 -3.85
C VAL A 41 -7.56 0.63 -2.76
N ILE A 42 -8.11 1.83 -2.93
CA ILE A 42 -9.09 2.41 -2.02
C ILE A 42 -10.48 2.02 -2.52
N GLY A 43 -11.31 1.50 -1.61
CA GLY A 43 -12.71 1.20 -1.87
C GLY A 43 -13.66 2.05 -1.06
N ARG A 44 -14.96 1.89 -1.34
CA ARG A 44 -16.04 2.79 -0.88
C ARG A 44 -16.14 3.01 0.62
N LYS A 45 -15.62 2.09 1.45
CA LYS A 45 -15.72 2.15 2.91
C LYS A 45 -14.60 2.95 3.58
N TRP A 46 -13.56 3.33 2.85
CA TRP A 46 -12.39 3.99 3.42
C TRP A 46 -12.57 5.51 3.47
N SER A 47 -12.64 6.14 4.62
CA SER A 47 -12.95 7.58 4.72
C SER A 47 -11.73 8.49 4.81
N LYS A 48 -10.51 7.93 4.93
CA LYS A 48 -9.29 8.72 5.13
C LYS A 48 -8.76 9.26 3.81
N ASP A 49 -8.15 10.45 3.87
CA ASP A 49 -7.50 11.06 2.71
C ASP A 49 -6.23 10.30 2.30
N TYR A 50 -5.64 10.68 1.16
CA TYR A 50 -4.46 10.00 0.63
C TYR A 50 -3.22 10.12 1.53
N HIS A 51 -3.07 11.21 2.29
CA HIS A 51 -1.91 11.40 3.18
C HIS A 51 -2.02 10.48 4.39
N ALA A 52 -3.17 10.48 5.06
CA ALA A 52 -3.45 9.61 6.19
C ALA A 52 -3.38 8.12 5.78
N THR A 53 -3.93 7.78 4.61
CA THR A 53 -3.82 6.42 4.04
C THR A 53 -2.36 6.03 3.80
N THR A 54 -1.56 6.96 3.27
CA THR A 54 -0.15 6.72 2.96
C THR A 54 0.63 6.45 4.23
N LEU A 55 0.45 7.31 5.24
CA LEU A 55 1.12 7.20 6.53
C LEU A 55 0.79 5.86 7.20
N GLU A 56 -0.49 5.53 7.28
CA GLU A 56 -0.95 4.31 7.94
C GLU A 56 -0.40 3.05 7.27
N LEU A 57 -0.54 2.94 5.95
CA LEU A 57 -0.09 1.74 5.24
C LEU A 57 1.43 1.62 5.21
N ALA A 58 2.16 2.74 5.06
CA ALA A 58 3.61 2.69 5.11
C ALA A 58 4.12 2.18 6.47
N HIS A 59 3.57 2.69 7.58
CA HIS A 59 3.96 2.23 8.92
C HIS A 59 3.53 0.79 9.19
N CYS A 60 2.33 0.41 8.76
CA CYS A 60 1.84 -0.97 8.85
C CYS A 60 2.80 -1.95 8.16
N TRP A 61 3.16 -1.69 6.90
CA TRP A 61 4.10 -2.53 6.16
C TRP A 61 5.50 -2.58 6.78
N LYS A 62 6.00 -1.45 7.30
CA LYS A 62 7.33 -1.43 7.95
C LYS A 62 7.34 -2.19 9.27
N ALA A 63 6.26 -2.10 10.06
CA ALA A 63 6.20 -2.69 11.40
C ALA A 63 5.95 -4.21 11.39
N GLU A 64 5.16 -4.71 10.43
CA GLU A 64 4.74 -6.11 10.42
C GLU A 64 5.71 -7.08 9.74
N HIS A 65 6.65 -6.54 8.96
CA HIS A 65 7.60 -7.32 8.18
C HIS A 65 9.02 -6.96 8.61
N GLU A 66 9.66 -7.87 9.33
CA GLU A 66 11.07 -7.72 9.77
C GLU A 66 12.00 -7.44 8.58
N GLU A 67 11.65 -7.96 7.41
CA GLU A 67 12.37 -7.78 6.16
C GLU A 67 12.37 -6.31 5.67
N LEU A 68 11.40 -5.50 6.13
CA LEU A 68 11.21 -4.10 5.76
C LEU A 68 11.56 -3.14 6.91
N LYS A 69 12.00 -3.63 8.06
CA LYS A 69 12.24 -2.83 9.27
C LYS A 69 13.24 -1.68 9.06
N ASP A 70 14.22 -1.90 8.17
CA ASP A 70 15.29 -0.95 7.88
C ASP A 70 14.93 0.01 6.72
N ALA A 71 13.67 0.00 6.27
CA ALA A 71 13.21 0.90 5.23
C ALA A 71 13.33 2.37 5.67
N LEU A 72 13.92 3.18 4.79
CA LEU A 72 14.10 4.62 4.92
C LEU A 72 12.84 5.40 4.52
N GLY A 73 12.08 4.86 3.57
CA GLY A 73 10.85 5.48 3.09
C GLY A 73 9.92 4.55 2.34
N CYS A 74 8.78 5.09 1.94
CA CYS A 74 7.74 4.39 1.21
C CYS A 74 7.19 5.25 0.07
N LYS A 75 7.03 4.64 -1.11
CA LYS A 75 6.32 5.20 -2.26
C LYS A 75 5.05 4.42 -2.47
N ILE A 76 3.92 5.12 -2.52
CA ILE A 76 2.59 4.51 -2.60
C ILE A 76 1.90 4.97 -3.87
N PHE A 77 1.44 3.99 -4.66
CA PHE A 77 0.68 4.18 -5.89
C PHE A 77 -0.78 3.86 -5.61
N ILE A 78 -1.63 4.89 -5.61
CA ILE A 78 -3.02 4.79 -5.20
C ILE A 78 -3.92 4.61 -6.43
N ILE A 79 -4.85 3.68 -6.34
CA ILE A 79 -5.97 3.49 -7.25
C ILE A 79 -7.24 3.80 -6.45
N ASP A 80 -7.94 4.84 -6.86
CA ASP A 80 -9.12 5.32 -6.15
C ASP A 80 -10.40 4.72 -6.76
N GLY A 81 -10.85 3.62 -6.17
CA GLY A 81 -12.11 2.98 -6.52
C GLY A 81 -13.36 3.69 -5.99
N GLN A 82 -13.22 4.75 -5.20
CA GLN A 82 -14.35 5.61 -4.84
C GLN A 82 -14.64 6.60 -5.94
N LYS A 83 -13.59 7.27 -6.41
CA LYS A 83 -13.67 8.23 -7.52
C LYS A 83 -13.93 7.53 -8.85
N TYR A 84 -13.34 6.36 -9.05
CA TYR A 84 -13.46 5.59 -10.28
C TYR A 84 -13.87 4.14 -10.01
N PRO A 85 -15.15 3.87 -9.68
CA PRO A 85 -15.62 2.53 -9.31
C PRO A 85 -15.29 1.43 -10.32
N TYR A 86 -15.33 1.74 -11.62
CA TYR A 86 -15.01 0.80 -12.70
C TYR A 86 -13.60 0.22 -12.60
N LYS A 87 -12.63 0.94 -11.99
CA LYS A 87 -11.26 0.45 -11.82
C LYS A 87 -11.20 -0.76 -10.91
N GLN A 88 -12.12 -0.88 -9.95
CA GLN A 88 -12.18 -2.07 -9.09
C GLN A 88 -12.58 -3.31 -9.90
N ASP A 89 -13.49 -3.17 -10.85
CA ASP A 89 -13.92 -4.29 -11.68
C ASP A 89 -12.83 -4.70 -12.67
N LEU A 90 -12.12 -3.74 -13.27
CA LEU A 90 -10.94 -4.01 -14.10
C LEU A 90 -9.85 -4.75 -13.31
N LEU A 91 -9.59 -4.35 -12.06
CA LEU A 91 -8.63 -5.04 -11.19
C LEU A 91 -9.05 -6.48 -10.89
N LYS A 92 -10.35 -6.77 -10.67
CA LYS A 92 -10.85 -8.14 -10.49
C LYS A 92 -10.60 -9.00 -11.73
N LEU A 93 -10.69 -8.40 -12.92
CA LEU A 93 -10.38 -9.03 -14.20
C LEU A 93 -8.87 -9.12 -14.48
N LYS A 94 -8.02 -8.74 -13.51
CA LYS A 94 -6.55 -8.69 -13.64
C LYS A 94 -6.07 -7.77 -14.78
N ILE A 95 -6.89 -6.78 -15.14
CA ILE A 95 -6.53 -5.75 -16.12
C ILE A 95 -5.74 -4.67 -15.38
N ASN A 96 -4.60 -4.28 -15.95
CA ASN A 96 -3.78 -3.20 -15.41
C ASN A 96 -4.52 -1.87 -15.54
N VAL A 97 -4.63 -1.16 -14.42
CA VAL A 97 -5.26 0.18 -14.35
C VAL A 97 -4.22 1.24 -14.01
N SER A 98 -4.45 2.46 -14.46
CA SER A 98 -3.60 3.60 -14.12
C SER A 98 -3.78 4.03 -12.66
N TYR A 99 -2.69 4.50 -12.06
CA TYR A 99 -2.70 5.10 -10.73
C TYR A 99 -3.31 6.51 -10.75
N ASP A 100 -4.11 6.81 -9.73
CA ASP A 100 -4.78 8.09 -9.54
C ASP A 100 -3.94 9.08 -8.74
N ALA A 101 -3.13 8.58 -7.82
CA ALA A 101 -2.18 9.39 -7.06
C ALA A 101 -0.89 8.62 -6.79
N ARG A 102 0.18 9.38 -6.54
CA ARG A 102 1.49 8.86 -6.13
C ARG A 102 1.95 9.65 -4.93
N MET A 103 2.08 8.97 -3.80
CA MET A 103 2.50 9.57 -2.54
C MET A 103 3.87 9.02 -2.15
N GLY A 104 4.63 9.83 -1.42
CA GLY A 104 5.93 9.44 -0.91
C GLY A 104 6.08 9.92 0.53
N MET A 105 6.72 9.11 1.36
CA MET A 105 7.09 9.51 2.72
C MET A 105 8.42 8.90 3.14
N LEU A 106 9.08 9.56 4.08
CA LEU A 106 10.26 9.07 4.78
C LEU A 106 9.85 8.70 6.21
N PHE A 107 10.42 7.62 6.74
CA PHE A 107 10.05 7.11 8.06
C PHE A 107 10.76 7.83 9.22
N ALA A 108 11.81 8.59 8.94
CA ALA A 108 12.55 9.34 9.95
C ALA A 108 12.56 10.83 9.61
N SER A 109 12.44 11.66 10.63
CA SER A 109 12.48 13.12 10.55
C SER A 109 13.89 13.69 10.30
N ASN A 110 14.95 12.90 10.55
CA ASN A 110 16.35 13.37 10.56
C ASN A 110 17.24 12.83 9.42
N VAL A 111 16.67 12.26 8.36
CA VAL A 111 17.46 11.67 7.24
C VAL A 111 17.83 12.72 6.17
N LEU A 112 17.36 13.96 6.31
CA LEU A 112 17.61 15.07 5.39
C LEU A 112 18.55 16.11 6.02
N ASN A 113 19.61 15.66 6.69
CA ASN A 113 20.73 16.51 7.07
C ASN A 113 21.82 16.49 6.00
#